data_AF-A0A8H5H0L0-F1
#
_entry.id   AF-A0A8H5H0L0-F1
#
_cell.length_a   1.000
_cell.length_b   1.000
_cell.length_c   1.000
_cell.angle_alpha   90.00
_cell.angle_beta   90.00
_cell.angle_gamma   90.00
#
_symmetry.space_group_name_H-M   'P 1'
#
loop_
_entity.id
_entity.type
_entity.pdbx_description
1 polymer ?
#
loop_
_entity_poly.entity_id
_entity_poly.type
_entity_poly.pdbx_seq_one_letter_code
_entity_poly.pdbx_strand_id
1 'polypeptide(L)'
;MVERLEYDPEKNQRPDFASDVYGIIRNALIGDADSPALDDESAIQYLQEQWEISNQVLKDRYRAQVLEEQQLMETRRQENAEAELLKEQEIRAKESELAKEAEKRRTPLYVFQKGQGITAIPPQLHPYAKKMIMARKYVPLWYFLPEASAEAKEKGRDALDTNRFQITKDENDGDTSSSQGLTLVSTQTTRASPNAIPDSRLTWTQVMRAKSTFLSSLPIGSYPTEFIEMFAGFYTSMDMHPELREVNGEVVMAHYHAEMRSAWYDANERTKPFDLAIISTEVMEESRRAVRKAEHQKAVQGGFIIYVVWQKADCSRVACSTFHAFVKSRPITMSITTRCANANPGR
;
A
#
# COMPACT_ATOMS: atom_id res chain seq x y z
N MET A 1 -41.08 54.05 -10.38
CA MET A 1 -40.86 53.08 -11.46
C MET A 1 -41.68 53.54 -12.64
N VAL A 2 -41.01 53.94 -13.71
CA VAL A 2 -41.67 54.33 -14.96
C VAL A 2 -42.10 53.04 -15.66
N GLU A 3 -43.36 52.95 -16.08
CA GLU A 3 -43.92 51.77 -16.72
C GLU A 3 -43.15 51.41 -18.01
N ARG A 4 -42.80 50.12 -18.17
CA ARG A 4 -41.99 49.62 -19.30
C ARG A 4 -42.86 49.59 -20.56
N LEU A 5 -42.32 50.05 -21.70
CA LEU A 5 -43.04 49.96 -22.96
C LEU A 5 -42.78 48.57 -23.57
N GLU A 6 -43.85 47.80 -23.76
CA GLU A 6 -43.78 46.45 -24.35
C GLU A 6 -43.81 46.45 -25.89
N TYR A 7 -44.08 47.62 -26.49
CA TYR A 7 -44.16 47.82 -27.93
C TYR A 7 -43.20 48.91 -28.37
N ASP A 8 -42.82 48.85 -29.65
CA ASP A 8 -41.95 49.82 -30.29
C ASP A 8 -42.78 51.02 -30.81
N PRO A 9 -42.71 52.20 -30.17
CA PRO A 9 -43.47 53.38 -30.57
C PRO A 9 -42.99 53.96 -31.92
N GLU A 10 -41.84 53.55 -32.46
CA GLU A 10 -41.42 53.94 -33.82
C GLU A 10 -42.29 53.30 -34.91
N LYS A 11 -42.99 52.20 -34.58
CA LYS A 11 -43.90 51.51 -35.50
C LYS A 11 -45.35 52.01 -35.44
N ASN A 12 -45.65 52.94 -34.52
CA ASN A 12 -46.99 53.51 -34.42
C ASN A 12 -47.26 54.46 -35.59
N GLN A 13 -48.20 54.08 -36.44
CA GLN A 13 -48.70 54.94 -37.50
C GLN A 13 -49.52 56.07 -36.90
N ARG A 14 -49.35 57.28 -37.45
CA ARG A 14 -50.13 58.45 -37.07
C ARG A 14 -51.61 58.19 -37.41
N PRO A 15 -52.53 58.29 -36.43
CA PRO A 15 -53.96 58.18 -36.71
C PRO A 15 -54.42 59.25 -37.70
N ASP A 16 -55.39 58.91 -38.55
CA ASP A 16 -56.04 59.87 -39.42
C ASP A 16 -57.06 60.71 -38.63
N PHE A 17 -56.60 61.85 -38.11
CA PHE A 17 -57.42 62.77 -37.33
C PHE A 17 -58.46 63.53 -38.16
N ALA A 18 -58.45 63.42 -39.50
CA ALA A 18 -59.49 63.96 -40.38
C ALA A 18 -60.70 63.01 -40.51
N SER A 19 -60.53 61.73 -40.14
CA SER A 19 -61.62 60.74 -40.17
C SER A 19 -62.80 61.12 -39.26
N ASP A 20 -64.00 60.71 -39.64
CA ASP A 20 -65.26 60.95 -38.90
C ASP A 20 -65.21 60.39 -37.46
N VAL A 21 -64.38 59.37 -37.21
CA VAL A 21 -64.19 58.75 -35.89
C VAL A 21 -63.69 59.76 -34.84
N TYR A 22 -62.91 60.76 -35.26
CA TYR A 22 -62.39 61.80 -34.38
C TYR A 22 -63.29 63.06 -34.35
N GLY A 23 -64.38 63.11 -35.12
CA GLY A 23 -65.26 64.28 -35.21
C GLY A 23 -65.87 64.70 -33.86
N ILE A 24 -66.14 63.76 -32.97
CA ILE A 24 -66.62 64.04 -31.60
C ILE A 24 -65.57 64.81 -30.78
N ILE A 25 -64.30 64.45 -30.90
CA ILE A 25 -63.19 65.06 -30.17
C ILE A 25 -62.85 66.44 -30.77
N ARG A 26 -62.90 66.58 -32.10
CA ARG A 26 -62.74 67.87 -32.79
C ARG A 26 -63.82 68.87 -32.37
N ASN A 27 -65.09 68.45 -32.36
CA ASN A 27 -66.21 69.29 -31.94
C ASN A 27 -66.13 69.70 -30.46
N ALA A 28 -65.62 68.82 -29.59
CA ALA A 28 -65.40 69.13 -28.18
C ALA A 28 -64.29 70.18 -27.96
N LEU A 29 -63.21 70.13 -28.75
CA LEU A 29 -62.13 71.13 -28.72
C LEU A 29 -62.57 72.50 -29.24
N ILE A 30 -63.46 72.53 -30.25
CA ILE A 30 -64.03 73.76 -30.80
C ILE A 30 -65.01 74.42 -29.81
N GLY A 31 -65.71 73.62 -29.00
CA GLY A 31 -66.69 74.09 -28.01
C GLY A 31 -66.14 74.44 -26.63
N ASP A 32 -64.83 74.31 -26.42
CA ASP A 32 -64.17 74.56 -25.13
C ASP A 32 -64.00 76.08 -24.88
N ALA A 33 -64.45 76.56 -23.73
CA ALA A 33 -64.59 77.99 -23.42
C ALA A 33 -63.25 78.71 -23.21
N ASP A 34 -62.18 77.96 -22.93
CA ASP A 34 -60.83 78.48 -22.67
C ASP A 34 -59.92 78.47 -23.91
N SER A 35 -60.40 77.99 -25.06
CA SER A 35 -59.64 77.95 -26.32
C SER A 35 -60.22 78.94 -27.36
N PRO A 36 -59.45 79.95 -27.83
CA PRO A 36 -59.99 80.99 -28.70
C PRO A 36 -60.27 80.43 -30.10
N ALA A 37 -61.56 80.41 -30.50
CA ALA A 37 -62.08 80.24 -31.86
C ALA A 37 -61.22 79.37 -32.80
N LEU A 38 -61.03 78.09 -32.47
CA LEU A 38 -60.41 77.13 -33.38
C LEU A 38 -61.39 76.76 -34.51
N ASP A 39 -60.89 76.76 -35.75
CA ASP A 39 -61.55 76.13 -36.89
C ASP A 39 -61.25 74.61 -36.92
N ASP A 40 -62.00 73.86 -37.75
CA ASP A 40 -61.85 72.40 -37.84
C ASP A 40 -60.45 71.98 -38.32
N GLU A 41 -59.81 72.80 -39.17
CA GLU A 41 -58.42 72.57 -39.63
C GLU A 41 -57.40 72.74 -38.50
N SER A 42 -57.54 73.77 -37.66
CA SER A 42 -56.69 74.02 -36.49
C SER A 42 -56.88 72.95 -35.43
N ALA A 43 -58.10 72.42 -35.27
CA ALA A 43 -58.37 71.31 -34.36
C ALA A 43 -57.68 70.01 -34.81
N ILE A 44 -57.65 69.72 -36.12
CA ILE A 44 -56.90 68.59 -36.70
C ILE A 44 -55.40 68.78 -36.46
N GLN A 45 -54.87 69.97 -36.73
CA GLN A 45 -53.45 70.29 -36.56
C GLN A 45 -53.02 70.17 -35.09
N TYR A 46 -53.84 70.66 -34.16
CA TYR A 46 -53.60 70.54 -32.73
C TYR A 46 -53.55 69.06 -32.28
N LEU A 47 -54.48 68.22 -32.75
CA LEU A 47 -54.48 66.78 -32.45
C LEU A 47 -53.26 66.06 -33.04
N GLN A 48 -52.81 66.46 -34.23
CA GLN A 48 -51.59 65.94 -34.84
C GLN A 48 -50.35 66.31 -34.01
N GLU A 49 -50.23 67.57 -33.62
CA GLU A 49 -49.09 68.07 -32.83
C GLU A 49 -49.04 67.43 -31.44
N GLN A 50 -50.20 67.31 -30.77
CA GLN A 50 -50.29 66.62 -29.48
C GLN A 50 -49.92 65.13 -29.59
N TRP A 51 -50.34 64.46 -30.67
CA TRP A 51 -49.94 63.08 -30.92
C TRP A 51 -48.45 62.96 -31.21
N GLU A 52 -47.86 63.87 -31.97
CA GLU A 52 -46.42 63.89 -32.27
C GLU A 52 -45.59 64.11 -31.00
N ILE A 53 -45.98 65.06 -30.14
CA ILE A 53 -45.34 65.29 -28.84
C ILE A 53 -45.41 64.04 -27.97
N SER A 54 -46.61 63.45 -27.83
CA SER A 54 -46.81 62.25 -27.01
C SER A 54 -46.02 61.04 -27.56
N ASN A 55 -46.04 60.82 -28.88
CA ASN A 55 -45.31 59.75 -29.52
C ASN A 55 -43.79 59.96 -29.42
N GLN A 56 -43.31 61.20 -29.46
CA GLN A 56 -41.90 61.53 -29.27
C GLN A 56 -41.42 61.19 -27.84
N VAL A 57 -42.22 61.51 -26.81
CA VAL A 57 -41.93 61.12 -25.43
C VAL A 57 -41.87 59.59 -25.27
N LEU A 58 -42.76 58.86 -25.95
CA LEU A 58 -42.74 57.40 -25.95
C LEU A 58 -41.48 56.84 -26.65
N LYS A 59 -41.10 57.40 -27.80
CA LYS A 59 -39.87 57.02 -28.51
C LYS A 59 -38.62 57.25 -27.68
N ASP A 60 -38.51 58.40 -27.02
CA ASP A 60 -37.35 58.71 -26.19
C ASP A 60 -37.28 57.81 -24.95
N ARG A 61 -38.43 57.47 -24.34
CA ARG A 61 -38.50 56.47 -23.26
C ARG A 61 -38.09 55.08 -23.74
N TYR A 62 -38.57 54.64 -24.90
CA TYR A 62 -38.23 53.33 -25.45
C TYR A 62 -36.75 53.22 -25.83
N ARG A 63 -36.18 54.26 -26.45
CA ARG A 63 -34.73 54.34 -26.73
C ARG A 63 -33.90 54.27 -25.46
N ALA A 64 -34.32 54.93 -24.39
CA ALA A 64 -33.65 54.84 -23.09
C ALA A 64 -33.69 53.42 -22.51
N GLN A 65 -34.83 52.72 -22.62
CA GLN A 65 -34.97 51.33 -22.16
C GLN A 65 -34.07 50.37 -22.96
N VAL A 66 -34.07 50.49 -24.30
CA VAL A 66 -33.21 49.66 -25.16
C VAL A 66 -31.74 49.90 -24.87
N LEU A 67 -31.33 51.16 -24.64
CA LEU A 67 -29.95 51.49 -24.30
C LEU A 67 -29.53 50.89 -22.95
N GLU A 68 -30.40 50.97 -21.93
CA GLU A 68 -30.16 50.39 -20.61
C GLU A 68 -30.05 48.86 -20.67
N GLU A 69 -30.92 48.19 -21.44
CA GLU A 69 -30.85 46.75 -21.66
C GLU A 69 -29.57 46.32 -22.40
N GLN A 70 -29.16 47.08 -23.42
CA GLN A 70 -27.90 46.85 -24.13
C GLN A 70 -26.70 47.00 -23.19
N GLN A 71 -26.69 48.04 -22.34
CA GLN A 71 -25.63 48.24 -21.35
C GLN A 71 -25.59 47.09 -20.34
N LEU A 72 -26.73 46.68 -19.79
CA LEU A 72 -26.80 45.57 -18.85
C LEU A 72 -26.31 44.24 -19.46
N MET A 73 -26.67 43.97 -20.72
CA MET A 73 -26.22 42.78 -21.44
C MET A 73 -24.71 42.81 -21.69
N GLU A 74 -24.17 43.96 -22.06
CA GLU A 74 -22.72 44.11 -22.26
C GLU A 74 -21.95 44.00 -20.94
N THR A 75 -22.44 44.59 -19.85
CA THR A 75 -21.85 44.42 -18.51
C THR A 75 -21.86 42.95 -18.09
N ARG A 76 -22.99 42.25 -18.24
CA ARG A 76 -23.07 40.80 -17.94
C ARG A 76 -22.11 39.98 -18.79
N ARG A 77 -21.93 40.35 -20.06
CA ARG A 77 -20.99 39.68 -20.97
C ARG A 77 -19.55 39.88 -20.50
N GLN A 78 -19.19 41.08 -20.07
CA GLN A 78 -17.89 41.41 -19.52
C GLN A 78 -17.64 40.67 -18.20
N GLU A 79 -18.60 40.70 -17.27
CA GLU A 79 -18.52 39.96 -16.00
C GLU A 79 -18.33 38.45 -16.22
N ASN A 80 -19.06 37.86 -17.16
CA ASN A 80 -18.90 36.43 -17.49
C ASN A 80 -17.53 36.13 -18.10
N ALA A 81 -17.04 36.97 -19.02
CA ALA A 81 -15.72 36.81 -19.61
C ALA A 81 -14.60 36.94 -18.56
N GLU A 82 -14.72 37.91 -17.65
CA GLU A 82 -13.80 38.08 -16.53
C GLU A 82 -13.84 36.89 -15.56
N ALA A 83 -15.03 36.37 -15.25
CA ALA A 83 -15.20 35.20 -14.39
C ALA A 83 -14.63 33.93 -15.03
N GLU A 84 -14.76 33.75 -16.35
CA GLU A 84 -14.13 32.64 -17.08
C GLU A 84 -12.60 32.75 -17.07
N LEU A 85 -12.05 33.93 -17.32
CA LEU A 85 -10.61 34.18 -17.25
C LEU A 85 -10.07 33.91 -15.85
N LEU A 86 -10.79 34.33 -14.80
CA LEU A 86 -10.39 34.08 -13.42
C LEU A 86 -10.40 32.57 -13.09
N LYS A 87 -11.44 31.84 -13.52
CA LYS A 87 -11.52 30.39 -13.34
C LYS A 87 -10.38 29.66 -14.05
N GLU A 88 -10.04 30.07 -15.28
CA GLU A 88 -8.95 29.44 -16.02
C GLU A 88 -7.59 29.71 -15.35
N GLN A 89 -7.37 30.93 -14.84
CA GLN A 89 -6.18 31.27 -14.06
C GLN A 89 -6.09 30.45 -12.78
N GLU A 90 -7.20 30.27 -12.06
CA GLU A 90 -7.23 29.42 -10.87
C GLU A 90 -6.92 27.96 -11.19
N ILE A 91 -7.49 27.40 -12.26
CA ILE A 91 -7.20 26.02 -12.69
C ILE A 91 -5.73 25.87 -13.02
N ARG A 92 -5.17 26.79 -13.81
CA ARG A 92 -3.75 26.78 -14.18
C ARG A 92 -2.83 26.92 -12.96
N ALA A 93 -3.21 27.75 -11.99
CA ALA A 93 -2.48 27.88 -10.73
C ALA A 93 -2.55 26.59 -9.90
N LYS A 94 -3.74 25.98 -9.77
CA LYS A 94 -3.93 24.69 -9.08
C LYS A 94 -3.14 23.56 -9.75
N GLU A 95 -3.16 23.47 -11.08
CA GLU A 95 -2.37 22.49 -11.83
C GLU A 95 -0.86 22.71 -11.66
N SER A 96 -0.40 23.97 -11.67
CA SER A 96 1.00 24.30 -11.42
C SER A 96 1.44 23.91 -10.00
N GLU A 97 0.60 24.17 -8.99
CA GLU A 97 0.89 23.76 -7.61
C GLU A 97 0.89 22.23 -7.46
N LEU A 98 -0.06 21.53 -8.07
CA LEU A 98 -0.09 20.06 -8.10
C LEU A 98 1.16 19.49 -8.78
N ALA A 99 1.63 20.10 -9.88
CA ALA A 99 2.85 19.70 -10.56
C ALA A 99 4.10 19.90 -9.68
N LYS A 100 4.22 21.05 -9.01
CA LYS A 100 5.32 21.33 -8.07
C LYS A 100 5.29 20.36 -6.88
N GLU A 101 4.11 20.04 -6.36
CA GLU A 101 3.97 19.07 -5.26
C GLU A 101 4.33 17.66 -5.72
N ALA A 102 3.89 17.25 -6.91
CA ALA A 102 4.28 15.98 -7.51
C ALA A 102 5.80 15.91 -7.73
N GLU A 103 6.45 17.01 -8.12
CA GLU A 103 7.89 17.08 -8.29
C GLU A 103 8.66 17.02 -6.96
N LYS A 104 8.18 17.71 -5.91
CA LYS A 104 8.72 17.58 -4.54
C LYS A 104 8.61 16.16 -3.98
N ARG A 105 7.60 15.38 -4.42
CA ARG A 105 7.40 13.98 -4.03
C ARG A 105 8.31 13.00 -4.79
N ARG A 106 8.98 13.42 -5.87
CA ARG A 106 9.92 12.55 -6.60
C ARG A 106 11.19 12.34 -5.80
N THR A 107 11.70 11.11 -5.80
CA THR A 107 13.02 10.80 -5.23
C THR A 107 14.10 11.61 -5.95
N PRO A 108 14.92 12.42 -5.23
CA PRO A 108 15.99 13.18 -5.84
C PRO A 108 16.97 12.27 -6.59
N LEU A 109 17.31 12.65 -7.82
CA LEU A 109 18.40 12.00 -8.55
C LEU A 109 19.72 12.63 -8.11
N TYR A 110 20.66 11.80 -7.66
CA TYR A 110 21.98 12.25 -7.26
C TYR A 110 22.94 12.26 -8.47
N VAL A 111 23.90 13.17 -8.44
CA VAL A 111 24.96 13.23 -9.47
C VAL A 111 25.84 11.98 -9.35
N PHE A 112 26.08 11.30 -10.47
CA PHE A 112 26.96 10.13 -10.54
C PHE A 112 28.25 10.45 -11.31
N GLN A 113 29.34 9.76 -10.98
CA GLN A 113 30.59 9.88 -11.71
C GLN A 113 30.51 9.10 -13.02
N LYS A 114 30.60 9.80 -14.15
CA LYS A 114 30.60 9.17 -15.48
C LYS A 114 31.85 8.31 -15.65
N GLY A 115 31.67 7.07 -16.13
CA GLY A 115 32.77 6.11 -16.34
C GLY A 115 33.07 5.20 -15.16
N GLN A 116 32.41 5.38 -14.02
CA GLN A 116 32.50 4.46 -12.89
C GLN A 116 31.36 3.43 -12.93
N GLY A 117 31.71 2.19 -13.26
CA GLY A 117 30.79 1.05 -13.15
C GLY A 117 30.72 0.52 -11.72
N ILE A 118 29.65 -0.21 -11.40
CA ILE A 118 29.57 -1.02 -10.19
C ILE A 118 30.29 -2.37 -10.43
N THR A 119 31.12 -2.80 -9.48
CA THR A 119 31.85 -4.08 -9.57
C THR A 119 30.96 -5.26 -9.19
N ALA A 120 30.03 -5.07 -8.26
CA ALA A 120 29.03 -6.05 -7.84
C ALA A 120 27.76 -5.35 -7.36
N ILE A 121 26.61 -6.01 -7.56
CA ILE A 121 25.34 -5.58 -6.96
C ILE A 121 25.34 -6.07 -5.50
N PRO A 122 25.22 -5.18 -4.50
CA PRO A 122 25.15 -5.59 -3.11
C PRO A 122 23.99 -6.58 -2.89
N PRO A 123 24.19 -7.63 -2.08
CA PRO A 123 23.10 -8.55 -1.75
C PRO A 123 21.96 -7.78 -1.07
N GLN A 124 20.73 -8.00 -1.54
CA GLN A 124 19.55 -7.36 -0.98
C GLN A 124 19.18 -8.03 0.33
N LEU A 125 19.29 -7.29 1.44
CA LEU A 125 18.85 -7.75 2.75
C LEU A 125 17.31 -7.72 2.83
N HIS A 126 16.73 -8.71 3.52
CA HIS A 126 15.28 -8.77 3.73
C HIS A 126 14.77 -7.51 4.46
N PRO A 127 13.67 -6.86 4.01
CA PRO A 127 13.19 -5.59 4.58
C PRO A 127 12.92 -5.65 6.09
N TYR A 128 12.35 -6.77 6.58
CA TYR A 128 12.16 -7.02 8.01
C TYR A 128 13.49 -7.01 8.78
N ALA A 129 14.51 -7.71 8.28
CA ALA A 129 15.83 -7.75 8.92
C ALA A 129 16.49 -6.37 8.92
N LYS A 130 16.38 -5.63 7.80
CA LYS A 130 16.86 -4.24 7.72
C LYS A 130 16.21 -3.36 8.79
N LYS A 131 14.88 -3.41 8.94
CA LYS A 131 14.13 -2.66 9.96
C LYS A 131 14.60 -3.01 11.37
N MET A 132 14.80 -4.28 11.66
CA MET A 132 15.19 -4.74 12.99
C MET A 132 16.65 -4.40 13.32
N ILE A 133 17.57 -4.46 12.34
CA ILE A 133 18.97 -4.01 12.50
C ILE A 133 19.02 -2.49 12.76
N MET A 134 18.24 -1.70 12.02
CA MET A 134 18.12 -0.26 12.25
C MET A 134 17.59 0.05 13.66
N ALA A 135 16.67 -0.78 14.16
CA ALA A 135 16.17 -0.69 15.53
C ALA A 135 17.10 -1.32 16.59
N ARG A 136 18.25 -1.88 16.17
CA ARG A 136 19.21 -2.62 17.01
C ARG A 136 18.58 -3.76 17.84
N LYS A 137 17.55 -4.39 17.29
CA LYS A 137 16.83 -5.50 17.91
C LYS A 137 17.37 -6.85 17.44
N TYR A 138 17.02 -7.89 18.17
CA TYR A 138 17.33 -9.27 17.79
C TYR A 138 16.75 -9.61 16.40
N VAL A 139 17.60 -10.20 15.55
CA VAL A 139 17.22 -10.69 14.21
C VAL A 139 17.71 -12.11 14.02
N PRO A 140 16.82 -13.08 13.75
CA PRO A 140 17.22 -14.43 13.42
C PRO A 140 18.26 -14.46 12.28
N LEU A 141 19.32 -15.24 12.46
CA LEU A 141 20.44 -15.30 11.54
C LEU A 141 20.03 -15.85 10.15
N TRP A 142 18.91 -16.56 10.09
CA TRP A 142 18.31 -17.03 8.85
C TRP A 142 18.08 -15.92 7.82
N TYR A 143 17.76 -14.68 8.25
CA TYR A 143 17.55 -13.57 7.33
C TYR A 143 18.80 -13.13 6.54
N PHE A 144 19.97 -13.58 6.96
CA PHE A 144 21.26 -13.29 6.34
C PHE A 144 21.75 -14.43 5.44
N LEU A 145 20.96 -15.50 5.33
CA LEU A 145 21.21 -16.59 4.41
C LEU A 145 20.78 -16.23 2.97
N PRO A 146 21.37 -16.91 1.96
CA PRO A 146 20.96 -16.75 0.56
C PRO A 146 19.47 -17.00 0.30
N GLU A 147 18.88 -17.94 1.04
CA GLU A 147 17.46 -18.31 0.95
C GLU A 147 16.56 -17.12 1.30
N ALA A 148 16.85 -16.43 2.40
CA ALA A 148 16.13 -15.22 2.78
C ALA A 148 16.36 -14.04 1.82
N SER A 149 17.55 -13.98 1.20
CA SER A 149 17.86 -12.97 0.19
C SER A 149 17.09 -13.22 -1.12
N ALA A 150 16.87 -14.48 -1.50
CA ALA A 150 16.01 -14.83 -2.62
C ALA A 150 14.56 -14.43 -2.34
N GLU A 151 14.04 -14.76 -1.14
CA GLU A 151 12.69 -14.35 -0.72
C GLU A 151 12.54 -12.82 -0.68
N ALA A 152 13.56 -12.09 -0.22
CA ALA A 152 13.57 -10.64 -0.22
C ALA A 152 13.47 -10.03 -1.62
N LYS A 153 14.14 -10.65 -2.61
CA LYS A 153 14.08 -10.22 -4.01
C LYS A 153 12.70 -10.46 -4.60
N GLU A 154 12.07 -11.59 -4.31
CA GLU A 154 10.70 -11.90 -4.75
C GLU A 154 9.70 -10.93 -4.15
N LYS A 155 9.75 -10.70 -2.83
CA LYS A 155 8.92 -9.68 -2.15
C LYS A 155 9.14 -8.27 -2.70
N GLY A 156 10.38 -7.94 -3.07
CA GLY A 156 10.70 -6.66 -3.70
C GLY A 156 10.04 -6.48 -5.07
N ARG A 157 9.90 -7.56 -5.86
CA ARG A 157 9.16 -7.54 -7.12
C ARG A 157 7.65 -7.42 -6.86
N ASP A 158 7.13 -8.17 -5.90
CA ASP A 158 5.71 -8.14 -5.55
C ASP A 158 5.28 -6.78 -4.98
N ALA A 159 6.17 -6.05 -4.29
CA ALA A 159 5.89 -4.70 -3.78
C ALA A 159 5.74 -3.64 -4.88
N LEU A 160 6.20 -3.90 -6.11
CA LEU A 160 5.93 -3.03 -7.27
C LEU A 160 4.47 -3.12 -7.72
N ASP A 161 3.77 -4.21 -7.37
CA ASP A 161 2.35 -4.36 -7.60
C ASP A 161 1.57 -3.67 -6.47
N THR A 162 1.39 -2.35 -6.59
CA THR A 162 0.78 -1.47 -5.60
C THR A 162 -0.66 -1.84 -5.19
N ASN A 163 -1.31 -2.77 -5.88
CA ASN A 163 -2.70 -3.15 -5.66
C ASN A 163 -2.89 -4.48 -4.92
N ARG A 164 -1.83 -5.10 -4.41
CA ARG A 164 -1.93 -6.36 -3.67
C ARG A 164 -2.20 -6.11 -2.18
N PHE A 165 -3.37 -6.54 -1.70
CA PHE A 165 -3.72 -6.59 -0.28
C PHE A 165 -3.80 -8.04 0.18
N GLN A 166 -3.32 -8.32 1.39
CA GLN A 166 -3.46 -9.63 2.03
C GLN A 166 -4.48 -9.54 3.16
N ILE A 167 -5.40 -10.50 3.21
CA ILE A 167 -6.31 -10.67 4.34
C ILE A 167 -5.57 -11.51 5.38
N THR A 168 -5.30 -10.92 6.54
CA THR A 168 -4.71 -11.63 7.68
C THR A 168 -5.71 -11.73 8.80
N LYS A 169 -5.58 -12.78 9.61
CA LYS A 169 -6.35 -12.94 10.83
C LYS A 169 -5.67 -12.16 11.94
N ASP A 170 -6.44 -11.37 12.68
CA ASP A 170 -5.92 -10.63 13.82
C ASP A 170 -5.59 -11.62 14.95
N GLU A 171 -4.34 -11.63 15.40
CA GLU A 171 -3.86 -12.44 16.52
C GLU A 171 -3.79 -11.62 17.82
N ASN A 172 -4.21 -10.34 17.77
CA ASN A 172 -4.16 -9.51 18.95
C ASN A 172 -5.36 -9.75 19.88
N ASP A 173 -4.95 -10.14 21.08
CA ASP A 173 -5.62 -10.10 22.37
C ASP A 173 -6.42 -11.34 22.79
N GLY A 174 -5.88 -11.89 23.88
CA GLY A 174 -6.52 -12.91 24.67
C GLY A 174 -7.85 -12.45 25.23
N ASP A 175 -8.58 -13.48 25.64
CA ASP A 175 -9.84 -13.47 26.34
C ASP A 175 -11.12 -13.38 25.49
N THR A 176 -11.73 -14.57 25.39
CA THR A 176 -13.18 -14.81 25.35
C THR A 176 -14.00 -14.29 24.15
N SER A 177 -14.43 -15.27 23.34
CA SER A 177 -15.65 -15.30 22.52
C SER A 177 -15.63 -14.64 21.12
N SER A 178 -15.55 -15.51 20.11
CA SER A 178 -16.46 -15.54 18.94
C SER A 178 -16.47 -14.41 17.92
N SER A 179 -15.41 -13.61 17.77
CA SER A 179 -15.23 -12.78 16.55
C SER A 179 -13.77 -12.72 16.12
N GLN A 180 -13.35 -13.65 15.27
CA GLN A 180 -12.06 -13.57 14.57
C GLN A 180 -12.13 -12.43 13.54
N GLY A 181 -11.56 -11.28 13.89
CA GLY A 181 -11.38 -10.17 12.96
C GLY A 181 -10.42 -10.57 11.85
N LEU A 182 -10.86 -10.44 10.59
CA LEU A 182 -9.98 -10.47 9.44
C LEU A 182 -9.60 -9.02 9.11
N THR A 183 -8.30 -8.72 9.08
CA THR A 183 -7.76 -7.41 8.76
C THR A 183 -7.14 -7.41 7.36
N LEU A 184 -7.44 -6.38 6.57
CA LEU A 184 -6.80 -6.14 5.29
C LEU A 184 -5.50 -5.39 5.54
N VAL A 185 -4.37 -6.05 5.25
CA VAL A 185 -3.05 -5.46 5.41
C VAL A 185 -2.43 -5.28 4.05
N SER A 186 -1.89 -4.09 3.79
CA SER A 186 -1.09 -3.84 2.59
C SER A 186 0.12 -4.78 2.57
N THR A 187 0.40 -5.38 1.40
CA THR A 187 1.55 -6.27 1.18
C THR A 187 2.89 -5.56 1.46
N GLN A 188 2.89 -4.22 1.58
CA GLN A 188 4.06 -3.41 1.90
C GLN A 188 4.45 -3.39 3.38
N THR A 189 3.65 -4.00 4.28
CA THR A 189 4.05 -4.10 5.68
C THR A 189 5.25 -5.06 5.83
N THR A 190 6.33 -4.57 6.45
CA THR A 190 7.55 -5.37 6.70
C THR A 190 7.27 -6.44 7.75
N ARG A 191 6.60 -7.53 7.37
CA ARG A 191 6.32 -8.67 8.24
C ARG A 191 7.50 -9.65 8.27
N ALA A 192 7.65 -10.35 9.39
CA ALA A 192 8.53 -11.50 9.47
C ALA A 192 8.14 -12.56 8.42
N SER A 193 9.14 -13.21 7.81
CA SER A 193 8.90 -14.34 6.91
C SER A 193 8.34 -15.53 7.71
N PRO A 194 7.32 -16.24 7.19
CA PRO A 194 6.88 -17.50 7.78
C PRO A 194 7.95 -18.60 7.68
N ASN A 195 8.93 -18.45 6.78
CA ASN A 195 10.04 -19.38 6.60
C ASN A 195 11.21 -19.10 7.55
N ALA A 196 11.10 -18.06 8.39
CA ALA A 196 12.18 -17.66 9.29
C ALA A 196 12.49 -18.76 10.30
N ILE A 197 13.72 -19.28 10.25
CA ILE A 197 14.21 -20.29 11.18
C ILE A 197 14.87 -19.57 12.37
N PRO A 198 14.50 -19.89 13.63
CA PRO A 198 15.18 -19.35 14.80
C PRO A 198 16.61 -19.88 14.91
N ASP A 199 17.51 -19.11 15.52
CA ASP A 199 18.94 -19.45 15.65
C ASP A 199 19.15 -20.82 16.30
N SER A 200 18.32 -21.20 17.28
CA SER A 200 18.39 -22.50 17.97
C SER A 200 18.13 -23.72 17.08
N ARG A 201 17.60 -23.51 15.86
CA ARG A 201 17.34 -24.56 14.87
C ARG A 201 18.28 -24.49 13.66
N LEU A 202 19.20 -23.52 13.63
CA LEU A 202 20.17 -23.41 12.54
C LEU A 202 21.29 -24.43 12.72
N THR A 203 21.80 -24.93 11.60
CA THR A 203 23.01 -25.75 11.60
C THR A 203 24.26 -24.87 11.69
N TRP A 204 25.36 -25.43 12.17
CA TRP A 204 26.64 -24.69 12.25
C TRP A 204 27.07 -24.11 10.89
N THR A 205 26.92 -24.90 9.82
CA THR A 205 27.21 -24.43 8.46
C THR A 205 26.34 -23.24 8.05
N GLN A 206 25.07 -23.22 8.44
CA GLN A 206 24.18 -22.08 8.18
C GLN A 206 24.61 -20.85 8.98
N VAL A 207 24.92 -21.01 10.27
CA VAL A 207 25.44 -19.92 11.12
C VAL A 207 26.68 -19.28 10.48
N MET A 208 27.64 -20.12 10.07
CA MET A 208 28.90 -19.65 9.48
C MET A 208 28.74 -19.07 8.07
N ARG A 209 27.75 -19.51 7.30
CA ARG A 209 27.42 -18.89 6.01
C ARG A 209 26.78 -17.51 6.20
N ALA A 210 25.92 -17.37 7.20
CA ALA A 210 25.20 -16.14 7.48
C ALA A 210 26.05 -15.06 8.17
N LYS A 211 27.12 -15.43 8.90
CA LYS A 211 27.96 -14.49 9.65
C LYS A 211 28.49 -13.33 8.81
N SER A 212 28.96 -13.59 7.59
CA SER A 212 29.56 -12.56 6.72
C SER A 212 28.54 -11.52 6.28
N THR A 213 27.32 -11.97 5.95
CA THR A 213 26.22 -11.08 5.58
C THR A 213 25.70 -10.33 6.80
N PHE A 214 25.63 -10.98 7.97
CA PHE A 214 25.27 -10.32 9.23
C PHE A 214 26.26 -9.19 9.58
N LEU A 215 27.57 -9.48 9.62
CA LEU A 215 28.60 -8.49 9.95
C LEU A 215 28.63 -7.32 8.95
N SER A 216 28.53 -7.59 7.65
CA SER A 216 28.49 -6.53 6.63
C SER A 216 27.22 -5.67 6.69
N SER A 217 26.16 -6.14 7.34
CA SER A 217 24.91 -5.41 7.52
C SER A 217 24.83 -4.56 8.79
N LEU A 218 25.71 -4.79 9.78
CA LEU A 218 25.72 -4.01 11.04
C LEU A 218 25.87 -2.49 10.83
N PRO A 219 26.68 -1.98 9.87
CA PRO A 219 26.76 -0.55 9.62
C PRO A 219 25.42 0.12 9.29
N ILE A 220 24.45 -0.64 8.75
CA ILE A 220 23.10 -0.14 8.44
C ILE A 220 22.36 0.29 9.72
N GLY A 221 22.65 -0.36 10.86
CA GLY A 221 22.07 -0.02 12.17
C GLY A 221 22.85 1.01 12.96
N SER A 222 23.85 1.64 12.33
CA SER A 222 24.76 2.60 12.98
C SER A 222 25.34 2.04 14.28
N TYR A 223 25.73 0.76 14.29
CA TYR A 223 26.42 0.15 15.42
C TYR A 223 27.81 0.80 15.58
N PRO A 224 28.24 1.13 16.81
CA PRO A 224 29.62 1.57 17.06
C PRO A 224 30.62 0.49 16.65
N THR A 225 31.82 0.92 16.24
CA THR A 225 32.87 0.04 15.71
C THR A 225 33.25 -1.06 16.71
N GLU A 226 33.26 -0.73 18.00
CA GLU A 226 33.58 -1.64 19.10
C GLU A 226 32.61 -2.84 19.15
N PHE A 227 31.32 -2.63 18.84
CA PHE A 227 30.35 -3.72 18.78
C PHE A 227 30.55 -4.59 17.54
N ILE A 228 30.94 -4.00 16.42
CA ILE A 228 31.23 -4.75 15.18
C ILE A 228 32.46 -5.64 15.40
N GLU A 229 33.50 -5.09 16.04
CA GLU A 229 34.71 -5.82 16.42
C GLU A 229 34.41 -6.94 17.42
N MET A 230 33.57 -6.69 18.43
CA MET A 230 33.10 -7.70 19.37
C MET A 230 32.39 -8.87 18.67
N PHE A 231 31.44 -8.59 17.77
CA PHE A 231 30.78 -9.65 17.00
C PHE A 231 31.75 -10.39 16.08
N ALA A 232 32.69 -9.70 15.43
CA ALA A 232 33.71 -10.32 14.60
C ALA A 232 34.64 -11.22 15.43
N GLY A 233 35.04 -10.76 16.62
CA GLY A 233 35.81 -11.51 17.61
C GLY A 233 35.05 -12.77 18.05
N PHE A 234 33.77 -12.65 18.39
CA PHE A 234 32.92 -13.78 18.74
C PHE A 234 32.91 -14.86 17.66
N TYR A 235 32.60 -14.50 16.41
CA TYR A 235 32.59 -15.48 15.33
C TYR A 235 33.97 -16.09 15.05
N THR A 236 35.05 -15.33 15.24
CA THR A 236 36.43 -15.82 15.07
C THR A 236 36.82 -16.79 16.17
N SER A 237 36.55 -16.43 17.43
CA SER A 237 36.75 -17.31 18.59
C SER A 237 35.98 -18.61 18.44
N MET A 238 34.75 -18.56 17.93
CA MET A 238 33.95 -19.77 17.69
C MET A 238 34.49 -20.63 16.55
N ASP A 239 34.92 -20.03 15.43
CA ASP A 239 35.49 -20.75 14.27
C ASP A 239 36.76 -21.53 14.65
N MET A 240 37.54 -20.99 15.58
CA MET A 240 38.82 -21.55 16.03
C MET A 240 38.70 -22.42 17.29
N HIS A 241 37.49 -22.62 17.81
CA HIS A 241 37.28 -23.28 19.09
C HIS A 241 37.55 -24.80 18.98
N PRO A 242 38.27 -25.42 19.94
CA PRO A 242 38.59 -26.85 19.90
C PRO A 242 37.35 -27.76 19.89
N GLU A 243 36.21 -27.29 20.41
CA GLU A 243 34.93 -28.04 20.41
C GLU A 243 34.53 -28.53 19.01
N LEU A 244 34.88 -27.81 17.95
CA LEU A 244 34.56 -28.21 16.59
C LEU A 244 35.22 -29.53 16.15
N ARG A 245 36.23 -30.01 16.90
CA ARG A 245 36.90 -31.30 16.65
C ARG A 245 36.22 -32.46 17.37
N GLU A 246 35.30 -32.18 18.28
CA GLU A 246 34.61 -33.18 19.09
C GLU A 246 33.42 -33.79 18.33
N VAL A 247 32.97 -34.96 18.78
CA VAL A 247 31.74 -35.59 18.29
C VAL A 247 30.56 -34.69 18.65
N ASN A 248 29.77 -34.31 17.65
CA ASN A 248 28.68 -33.33 17.76
C ASN A 248 29.12 -31.89 18.06
N GLY A 249 30.41 -31.58 17.92
CA GLY A 249 30.97 -30.25 18.17
C GLY A 249 30.23 -29.14 17.42
N GLU A 250 29.90 -29.36 16.15
CA GLU A 250 29.12 -28.41 15.35
C GLU A 250 27.73 -28.14 15.94
N VAL A 251 27.04 -29.17 16.44
CA VAL A 251 25.69 -29.03 17.01
C VAL A 251 25.75 -28.27 18.33
N VAL A 252 26.76 -28.56 19.16
CA VAL A 252 27.01 -27.85 20.41
C VAL A 252 27.34 -26.38 20.14
N MET A 253 28.18 -26.11 19.15
CA MET A 253 28.56 -24.73 18.79
C MET A 253 27.40 -23.94 18.20
N ALA A 254 26.53 -24.56 17.40
CA ALA A 254 25.32 -23.92 16.91
C ALA A 254 24.33 -23.61 18.05
N HIS A 255 24.18 -24.52 19.00
CA HIS A 255 23.35 -24.29 20.19
C HIS A 255 23.91 -23.15 21.07
N TYR A 256 25.22 -23.19 21.36
CA TYR A 256 25.91 -22.16 22.12
C TYR A 256 25.79 -20.78 21.44
N HIS A 257 25.95 -20.72 20.11
CA HIS A 257 25.75 -19.50 19.33
C HIS A 257 24.36 -18.89 19.56
N ALA A 258 23.32 -19.71 19.43
CA ALA A 258 21.94 -19.26 19.57
C ALA A 258 21.64 -18.69 20.96
N GLU A 259 22.07 -19.39 22.01
CA GLU A 259 21.88 -18.98 23.41
C GLU A 259 22.64 -17.68 23.71
N MET A 260 23.93 -17.62 23.38
CA MET A 260 24.76 -16.45 23.67
C MET A 260 24.29 -15.22 22.91
N ARG A 261 23.91 -15.37 21.63
CA ARG A 261 23.41 -14.27 20.82
C ARG A 261 22.08 -13.75 21.37
N SER A 262 21.13 -14.64 21.70
CA SER A 262 19.84 -14.23 22.29
C SER A 262 20.06 -13.51 23.63
N ALA A 263 20.85 -14.11 24.53
CA ALA A 263 21.15 -13.54 25.84
C ALA A 263 21.83 -12.18 25.76
N TRP A 264 22.70 -11.97 24.76
CA TRP A 264 23.33 -10.67 24.55
C TRP A 264 22.34 -9.59 24.15
N TYR A 265 21.40 -9.87 23.24
CA TYR A 265 20.38 -8.90 22.87
C TYR A 265 19.47 -8.57 24.06
N ASP A 266 19.09 -9.56 24.87
CA ASP A 266 18.32 -9.34 26.10
C ASP A 266 19.08 -8.48 27.11
N ALA A 267 20.40 -8.72 27.27
CA ALA A 267 21.26 -7.95 28.14
C ALA A 267 21.47 -6.51 27.64
N ASN A 268 21.56 -6.32 26.33
CA ASN A 268 21.65 -5.01 25.69
C ASN A 268 20.35 -4.21 25.88
N GLU A 269 19.18 -4.82 25.77
CA GLU A 269 17.90 -4.18 26.08
C GLU A 269 17.81 -3.74 27.56
N ARG A 270 18.46 -4.48 28.46
CA ARG A 270 18.60 -4.15 29.90
C ARG A 270 19.77 -3.20 30.21
N THR A 271 20.39 -2.60 29.18
CA THR A 271 21.53 -1.67 29.26
C THR A 271 22.78 -2.22 29.96
N LYS A 272 22.95 -3.55 30.00
CA LYS A 272 24.12 -4.23 30.56
C LYS A 272 24.71 -5.23 29.56
N PRO A 273 25.17 -4.78 28.38
CA PRO A 273 25.79 -5.68 27.42
C PRO A 273 27.09 -6.25 28.01
N PHE A 274 27.38 -7.50 27.65
CA PHE A 274 28.64 -8.15 27.96
C PHE A 274 29.41 -8.41 26.66
N ASP A 275 30.71 -8.68 26.79
CA ASP A 275 31.57 -8.98 25.64
C ASP A 275 31.31 -10.40 25.13
N LEU A 276 30.78 -10.52 23.92
CA LEU A 276 30.54 -11.80 23.26
C LEU A 276 31.82 -12.47 22.77
N ALA A 277 32.91 -11.74 22.55
CA ALA A 277 34.15 -12.32 22.03
C ALA A 277 34.80 -13.31 23.01
N ILE A 278 34.49 -13.17 24.30
CA ILE A 278 34.95 -14.05 25.37
C ILE A 278 33.99 -15.25 25.47
N ILE A 279 34.50 -16.43 25.13
CA ILE A 279 33.72 -17.68 25.19
C ILE A 279 33.53 -18.12 26.64
N SER A 280 32.27 -18.31 27.05
CA SER A 280 31.92 -18.84 28.37
C SER A 280 32.01 -20.37 28.35
N THR A 281 32.89 -20.92 29.19
CA THR A 281 33.01 -22.37 29.37
C THR A 281 31.77 -22.97 30.03
N GLU A 282 31.12 -22.25 30.94
CA GLU A 282 29.92 -22.70 31.63
C GLU A 282 28.74 -22.92 30.66
N VAL A 283 28.46 -21.93 29.80
CA VAL A 283 27.38 -22.01 28.80
C VAL A 283 27.71 -23.05 27.72
N MET A 284 29.00 -23.28 27.43
CA MET A 284 29.45 -24.35 26.55
C MET A 284 29.12 -25.74 27.14
N GLU A 285 29.42 -25.98 28.42
CA GLU A 285 29.08 -27.23 29.10
C GLU A 285 27.56 -27.46 29.20
N GLU A 286 26.79 -26.40 29.41
CA GLU A 286 25.33 -26.45 29.35
C GLU A 286 24.83 -26.87 27.97
N SER A 287 25.40 -26.28 26.91
CA SER A 287 25.08 -26.64 25.52
C SER A 287 25.43 -28.11 25.23
N ARG A 288 26.58 -28.61 25.70
CA ARG A 288 26.94 -30.05 25.59
C ARG A 288 25.93 -30.95 26.29
N ARG A 289 25.47 -30.57 27.49
CA ARG A 289 24.45 -31.34 28.25
C ARG A 289 23.11 -31.34 27.51
N ALA A 290 22.69 -30.19 26.96
CA ALA A 290 21.46 -30.06 26.21
C ALA A 290 21.45 -30.92 24.94
N VAL A 291 22.54 -30.89 24.16
CA VAL A 291 22.68 -31.71 22.94
C VAL A 291 22.63 -33.20 23.26
N ARG A 292 23.40 -33.67 24.25
CA ARG A 292 23.36 -35.09 24.68
C ARG A 292 21.96 -35.54 25.11
N LYS A 293 21.24 -34.68 25.84
CA LYS A 293 19.85 -34.95 26.25
C LYS A 293 18.92 -35.06 25.04
N ALA A 294 19.06 -34.17 24.07
CA ALA A 294 18.25 -34.18 22.85
C ALA A 294 18.52 -35.42 22.00
N GLU A 295 19.78 -35.86 21.88
CA GLU A 295 20.14 -37.11 21.20
C GLU A 295 19.56 -38.34 21.90
N HIS A 296 19.67 -38.41 23.22
CA HIS A 296 19.07 -39.48 24.00
C HIS A 296 17.55 -39.54 23.80
N GLN A 297 16.86 -38.40 23.81
CA GLN A 297 15.42 -38.34 23.54
C GLN A 297 15.06 -38.79 22.12
N LYS A 298 15.85 -38.40 21.11
CA LYS A 298 15.67 -38.86 19.73
C LYS A 298 15.88 -40.37 19.60
N ALA A 299 16.88 -40.94 20.29
CA ALA A 299 17.13 -42.38 20.29
C ALA A 299 15.96 -43.15 20.95
N VAL A 300 15.41 -42.63 22.05
CA VAL A 300 14.23 -43.23 22.72
C VAL A 300 12.98 -43.16 21.85
N GLN A 301 12.76 -42.05 21.13
CA GLN A 301 11.61 -41.89 20.22
C GLN A 301 11.76 -42.62 18.88
N GLY A 302 12.99 -42.73 18.36
CA GLY A 302 13.31 -43.44 17.11
C GLY A 302 13.42 -44.96 17.26
N GLY A 303 13.46 -45.48 18.49
CA GLY A 303 13.58 -46.91 18.82
C GLY A 303 12.31 -47.75 18.62
N PHE A 304 11.34 -47.31 17.82
CA PHE A 304 10.19 -48.13 17.42
C PHE A 304 10.61 -49.12 16.31
N ILE A 305 11.37 -50.15 16.69
CA ILE A 305 11.78 -51.23 15.79
C ILE A 305 10.55 -52.11 15.51
N ILE A 306 10.08 -52.11 14.26
CA ILE A 306 9.09 -53.09 13.79
C ILE A 306 9.80 -54.45 13.75
N TYR A 307 9.57 -55.30 14.75
CA TYR A 307 9.97 -56.70 14.70
C TYR A 307 9.09 -57.43 13.66
N VAL A 308 9.65 -57.73 12.50
CA VAL A 308 9.03 -58.67 11.55
C VAL A 308 9.30 -60.08 12.07
N VAL A 309 8.34 -60.67 12.77
CA VAL A 309 8.40 -62.08 13.18
C VAL A 309 8.08 -62.94 11.96
N TRP A 310 9.11 -63.58 11.39
CA TRP A 310 8.91 -64.63 10.39
C TRP A 310 8.52 -65.92 11.09
N GLN A 311 7.22 -66.22 11.10
CA GLN A 311 6.74 -67.53 11.51
C GLN A 311 6.80 -68.46 10.29
N LYS A 312 7.73 -69.42 10.30
CA LYS A 312 7.77 -70.51 9.32
C LYS A 312 6.51 -71.35 9.52
N ALA A 313 5.51 -71.18 8.66
CA ALA A 313 4.41 -72.12 8.56
C ALA A 313 4.88 -73.33 7.75
N ASP A 314 4.81 -74.51 8.36
CA ASP A 314 5.10 -75.76 7.68
C ASP A 314 4.18 -75.92 6.46
N CYS A 315 4.84 -76.22 5.34
CA CYS A 315 4.24 -76.24 4.03
C CYS A 315 3.50 -77.57 3.82
N SER A 316 2.18 -77.55 3.98
CA SER A 316 1.33 -78.50 3.25
C SER A 316 0.01 -77.82 2.86
N ARG A 317 -0.02 -77.39 1.60
CA ARG A 317 -1.18 -76.90 0.82
C ARG A 317 -1.61 -75.44 1.07
N VAL A 318 -1.38 -74.64 0.03
CA VAL A 318 -1.88 -73.28 -0.25
C VAL A 318 -1.32 -72.18 0.66
N ALA A 319 -0.31 -71.45 0.15
CA ALA A 319 0.28 -70.31 0.82
C ALA A 319 -0.64 -69.09 0.76
N CYS A 320 -1.20 -68.69 1.91
CA CYS A 320 -1.81 -67.39 2.11
C CYS A 320 -1.07 -66.70 3.27
N SER A 321 -0.12 -65.83 2.95
CA SER A 321 0.64 -65.08 3.96
C SER A 321 -0.23 -63.94 4.49
N THR A 322 -0.60 -64.00 5.77
CA THR A 322 -1.38 -62.93 6.41
C THR A 322 -0.43 -62.07 7.25
N PHE A 323 -0.31 -60.79 6.91
CA PHE A 323 0.48 -59.81 7.66
C PHE A 323 -0.32 -59.31 8.86
N HIS A 324 0.32 -59.26 10.04
CA HIS A 324 -0.22 -58.55 11.21
C HIS A 324 0.83 -57.56 11.70
N ALA A 325 0.52 -56.27 11.59
CA ALA A 325 1.28 -55.20 12.24
C ALA A 325 0.52 -54.77 13.50
N PHE A 326 1.20 -54.79 14.65
CA PHE A 326 0.63 -54.33 15.92
C PHE A 326 1.08 -52.89 16.19
N VAL A 327 0.14 -51.95 16.05
CA VAL A 327 0.26 -50.59 16.61
C VAL A 327 -0.57 -50.57 17.88
N LYS A 328 0.03 -50.20 19.01
CA LYS A 328 -0.66 -50.13 20.31
C LYS A 328 -1.56 -48.89 20.37
N SER A 329 -2.60 -48.88 19.53
CA SER A 329 -3.83 -48.10 19.75
C SER A 329 -4.96 -48.41 18.75
N ARG A 330 -4.73 -49.02 17.57
CA ARG A 330 -5.77 -49.66 16.73
C ARG A 330 -5.14 -50.70 15.77
N PRO A 331 -5.70 -51.91 15.60
CA PRO A 331 -5.24 -52.84 14.57
C PRO A 331 -5.71 -52.36 13.19
N ILE A 332 -4.76 -52.15 12.27
CA ILE A 332 -5.04 -51.95 10.83
C ILE A 332 -4.64 -53.24 10.14
N THR A 333 -5.62 -53.99 9.64
CA THR A 333 -5.40 -55.17 8.79
C THR A 333 -5.22 -54.70 7.35
N MET A 334 -4.01 -54.82 6.81
CA MET A 334 -3.77 -54.73 5.37
C MET A 334 -3.45 -56.12 4.82
N SER A 335 -4.31 -56.62 3.94
CA SER A 335 -4.11 -57.84 3.17
C SER A 335 -3.49 -57.50 1.81
N ILE A 336 -2.25 -57.93 1.57
CA ILE A 336 -1.59 -57.83 0.26
C ILE A 336 -1.53 -59.24 -0.34
N THR A 337 -2.17 -59.42 -1.49
CA THR A 337 -2.20 -60.69 -2.22
C THR A 337 -1.17 -60.66 -3.35
N THR A 338 -0.02 -61.32 -3.18
CA THR A 338 0.99 -61.42 -4.24
C THR A 338 0.83 -62.75 -4.98
N ARG A 339 0.50 -62.71 -6.29
CA ARG A 339 0.51 -63.89 -7.17
C ARG A 339 1.95 -64.21 -7.56
N CYS A 340 2.43 -65.41 -7.23
CA CYS A 340 3.70 -65.93 -7.75
C CYS A 340 3.52 -66.38 -9.22
N ALA A 341 4.34 -65.83 -10.11
CA ALA A 341 4.49 -66.31 -11.48
C ALA A 341 5.43 -67.52 -11.52
N ASN A 342 4.99 -68.62 -12.13
CA ASN A 342 5.76 -69.84 -12.34
C ASN A 342 6.95 -69.58 -13.28
N ALA A 343 8.17 -69.86 -12.82
CA ALA A 343 9.33 -70.02 -13.67
C ALA A 343 9.38 -71.48 -14.18
N ASN A 344 9.41 -71.63 -15.51
CA ASN A 344 9.46 -72.90 -16.23
C ASN A 344 10.92 -73.37 -16.35
N PRO A 345 11.28 -74.64 -16.07
CA PRO A 345 12.63 -75.14 -16.27
C PRO A 345 12.75 -75.83 -17.63
N GLY A 346 13.58 -75.30 -18.54
CA GLY A 346 13.94 -76.02 -19.77
C GLY A 346 14.58 -75.17 -20.86
N ARG A 347 15.91 -74.98 -20.79
CA ARG A 347 16.88 -75.34 -21.84
C ARG A 347 18.29 -74.98 -21.42
#